data_AF-A0A314L699-F1
#
_entry.id   AF-A0A314L699-F1
#
_cell.length_a   1.000
_cell.length_b   1.000
_cell.length_c   1.000
_cell.angle_alpha   90.00
_cell.angle_beta   90.00
_cell.angle_gamma   90.00
#
_symmetry.space_group_name_H-M   'P 1'
#
loop_
_entity.id
_entity.type
_entity.pdbx_description
1 polymer ?
#
loop_
_entity_poly.entity_id
_entity_poly.type
_entity_poly.pdbx_seq_one_letter_code
_entity_poly.pdbx_strand_id
1 'polypeptide(L)'
;TSPQPTISNITTNTIQSYANLLQPKHLNTPMQTLLVVPIKTIECLHGKPVIRWKKAEVRQSIVQQKLTLAVLGKFSYGKTVIQELRKAIPIHCELKGACLVGLIEDNIVLIRLSLLEDYVHLLSKPAFYLKVQSEM
;
A
#
# COMPACT_ATOMS: atom_id res chain seq x y z
N THR A 1 2.67 35.13 84.01
CA THR A 1 2.74 36.26 83.07
C THR A 1 3.48 35.81 81.82
N SER A 2 2.88 36.09 80.66
CA SER A 2 3.12 35.72 79.23
C SER A 2 4.58 35.82 78.71
N PRO A 3 4.96 35.41 77.46
CA PRO A 3 4.13 35.17 76.25
C PRO A 3 4.50 33.98 75.28
N GLN A 4 3.70 33.85 74.22
CA GLN A 4 3.69 32.97 73.01
C GLN A 4 4.99 33.02 72.14
N PRO A 5 5.23 32.17 71.10
CA PRO A 5 4.44 32.16 69.85
C PRO A 5 4.27 30.83 69.08
N THR A 6 3.30 30.87 68.17
CA THR A 6 2.88 29.92 67.12
C THR A 6 3.81 29.95 65.91
N ILE A 7 4.18 28.81 65.30
CA ILE A 7 4.78 28.74 63.93
C ILE A 7 4.30 27.50 63.14
N SER A 8 3.41 27.81 62.18
CA SER A 8 3.16 27.30 60.80
C SER A 8 3.64 25.93 60.26
N ASN A 9 2.66 25.24 59.66
CA ASN A 9 2.61 24.63 58.31
C ASN A 9 3.74 23.69 57.86
N ILE A 10 3.46 22.38 57.87
CA ILE A 10 4.24 21.39 57.12
C ILE A 10 3.47 21.07 55.83
N THR A 11 4.03 21.50 54.70
CA THR A 11 3.62 21.18 53.34
C THR A 11 3.74 19.67 53.10
N THR A 12 2.61 19.01 52.85
CA THR A 12 2.57 17.62 52.37
C THR A 12 2.99 17.58 50.91
N ASN A 13 4.29 17.60 50.64
CA ASN A 13 4.82 17.23 49.32
C ASN A 13 4.71 15.71 49.18
N THR A 14 3.64 15.24 48.54
CA THR A 14 3.49 13.87 48.05
C THR A 14 4.62 13.57 47.07
N ILE A 15 5.61 12.80 47.54
CA ILE A 15 6.68 12.25 46.70
C ILE A 15 6.00 11.32 45.69
N GLN A 16 5.91 11.75 44.43
CA GLN A 16 5.43 10.92 43.34
C GLN A 16 6.45 9.80 43.11
N SER A 17 6.04 8.56 43.40
CA SER A 17 6.86 7.36 43.16
C SER A 17 7.22 7.24 41.68
N TYR A 18 8.52 7.09 41.39
CA TYR A 18 9.06 6.92 40.03
C TYR A 18 8.41 5.75 39.28
N ALA A 19 7.88 4.76 40.01
CA ALA A 19 7.13 3.64 39.45
C ALA A 19 5.90 4.07 38.62
N ASN A 20 5.29 5.23 38.92
CA ASN A 20 4.15 5.75 38.18
C ASN A 20 4.53 6.35 36.81
N LEU A 21 5.81 6.67 36.58
CA LEU A 21 6.32 7.12 35.28
C LEU A 21 6.58 5.95 34.31
N LEU A 22 6.74 4.74 34.85
CA LEU A 22 7.02 3.52 34.08
C LEU A 22 5.75 2.75 33.69
N GLN A 23 4.57 3.24 34.09
CA GLN A 23 3.33 2.62 33.64
C GLN A 23 3.23 2.75 32.12
N PRO A 24 3.10 1.63 31.37
CA PRO A 24 2.93 1.69 29.94
C PRO A 24 1.63 2.44 29.66
N LYS A 25 1.76 3.69 29.18
CA LYS A 25 0.63 4.37 28.54
C LYS A 25 0.20 3.45 27.42
N HIS A 26 -0.96 2.81 27.59
CA HIS A 26 -1.54 1.95 26.57
C HIS A 26 -1.66 2.83 25.33
N LEU A 27 -0.73 2.65 24.38
CA LEU A 27 -0.80 3.30 23.08
C LEU A 27 -1.96 2.58 22.40
N ASN A 28 -3.18 3.04 22.68
CA ASN A 28 -4.33 2.84 21.83
C ASN A 28 -4.04 3.60 20.54
N THR A 29 -3.01 3.14 19.82
CA THR A 29 -2.92 3.34 18.38
C THR A 29 -4.22 2.78 17.89
N PRO A 30 -5.15 3.59 17.33
CA PRO A 30 -6.29 3.02 16.67
C PRO A 30 -5.68 2.09 15.62
N MET A 31 -5.89 0.78 15.84
CA MET A 31 -5.65 -0.25 14.86
C MET A 31 -6.17 0.33 13.56
N GLN A 32 -5.27 0.68 12.63
CA GLN A 32 -5.65 1.19 11.33
C GLN A 32 -6.42 0.05 10.67
N THR A 33 -7.72 0.04 10.93
CA THR A 33 -8.68 -0.79 10.26
C THR A 33 -8.51 -0.39 8.81
N LEU A 34 -7.88 -1.27 8.03
CA LEU A 34 -7.85 -1.16 6.58
C LEU A 34 -9.31 -0.99 6.16
N LEU A 35 -9.70 0.25 5.90
CA LEU A 35 -11.07 0.65 5.58
C LEU A 35 -11.44 -0.02 4.27
N VAL A 36 -11.99 -1.24 4.33
CA VAL A 36 -12.42 -2.00 3.16
C VAL A 36 -13.22 -1.06 2.27
N VAL A 37 -12.69 -0.74 1.08
CA VAL A 37 -13.36 0.16 0.14
C VAL A 37 -14.68 -0.51 -0.23
N PRO A 38 -15.83 0.06 0.15
CA PRO A 38 -17.12 -0.57 -0.10
C PRO A 38 -17.36 -0.69 -1.60
N ILE A 39 -17.96 -1.81 -2.02
CA ILE A 39 -18.37 -2.01 -3.41
C ILE A 39 -19.33 -0.89 -3.78
N LYS A 40 -19.02 -0.15 -4.85
CA LYS A 40 -19.84 0.98 -5.30
C LYS A 40 -21.09 0.49 -6.01
N THR A 41 -22.18 1.20 -5.77
CA THR A 41 -23.42 1.07 -6.52
C THR A 41 -23.25 1.58 -7.95
N ILE A 42 -23.88 0.89 -8.90
CA ILE A 42 -23.90 1.26 -10.31
C ILE A 42 -25.00 2.30 -10.51
N GLU A 43 -24.65 3.47 -11.06
CA GLU A 43 -25.60 4.52 -11.41
C GLU A 43 -25.91 4.43 -12.91
N CYS A 44 -27.18 4.46 -13.32
CA CYS A 44 -27.54 4.51 -14.74
C CYS A 44 -27.64 5.95 -15.22
N LEU A 45 -26.66 6.40 -16.00
CA LEU A 45 -26.66 7.72 -16.65
C LEU A 45 -26.94 7.55 -18.15
N HIS A 46 -28.04 8.13 -18.64
CA HIS A 46 -28.48 8.04 -20.04
C HIS A 46 -28.62 6.60 -20.55
N GLY A 47 -29.13 5.70 -19.72
CA GLY A 47 -29.28 4.27 -20.05
C GLY A 47 -27.96 3.47 -20.04
N LYS A 48 -26.83 4.07 -19.64
CA LYS A 48 -25.55 3.38 -19.49
C LYS A 48 -25.17 3.22 -18.00
N PRO A 49 -24.74 2.03 -17.57
CA PRO A 49 -24.23 1.83 -16.22
C PRO A 49 -22.89 2.53 -16.05
N VAL A 50 -22.78 3.38 -15.03
CA VAL A 50 -21.58 4.17 -14.71
C VAL A 50 -21.27 4.02 -13.23
N ILE A 51 -19.98 3.83 -12.91
CA ILE A 51 -19.49 3.84 -11.54
C ILE A 51 -18.65 5.09 -11.35
N ARG A 52 -19.06 5.97 -10.43
CA ARG A 52 -18.35 7.22 -10.14
C ARG A 52 -17.39 7.04 -8.97
N TRP A 53 -16.11 7.33 -9.21
CA TRP A 53 -15.07 7.25 -8.19
C TRP A 53 -14.56 8.64 -7.81
N LYS A 54 -14.38 8.91 -6.52
CA LYS A 54 -13.63 10.09 -6.07
C LYS A 54 -12.15 9.79 -6.16
N LYS A 55 -11.34 10.79 -6.53
CA LYS A 55 -9.88 10.63 -6.65
C LYS A 55 -9.23 10.10 -5.37
N ALA A 56 -9.71 10.54 -4.20
CA ALA A 56 -9.22 10.08 -2.90
C ALA A 56 -9.49 8.58 -2.67
N GLU A 57 -10.67 8.10 -3.07
CA GLU A 57 -11.05 6.68 -2.96
C GLU A 57 -10.19 5.80 -3.85
N VAL A 58 -9.91 6.24 -5.08
CA VAL A 58 -9.01 5.51 -6.00
C VAL A 58 -7.61 5.39 -5.40
N ARG A 59 -7.06 6.49 -4.86
CA ARG A 59 -5.75 6.47 -4.19
C ARG A 59 -5.73 5.50 -3.01
N GLN A 60 -6.76 5.52 -2.18
CA GLN A 60 -6.89 4.58 -1.07
C GLN A 60 -6.95 3.13 -1.56
N SER A 61 -7.73 2.86 -2.62
CA SER A 61 -7.83 1.53 -3.22
C SER A 61 -6.49 1.03 -3.76
N ILE A 62 -5.69 1.89 -4.40
CA ILE A 62 -4.35 1.54 -4.91
C ILE A 62 -3.45 1.07 -3.77
N VAL A 63 -3.45 1.80 -2.64
CA VAL A 63 -2.64 1.43 -1.47
C VAL A 63 -3.10 0.11 -0.86
N GLN A 64 -4.42 -0.08 -0.70
CA GLN A 64 -4.99 -1.28 -0.11
C GLN A 64 -4.75 -2.54 -0.93
N GLN A 65 -4.86 -2.43 -2.25
CA GLN A 65 -4.59 -3.53 -3.19
C GLN A 65 -3.10 -3.73 -3.45
N LYS A 66 -2.24 -2.95 -2.78
CA LYS A 66 -0.77 -2.98 -2.94
C LYS A 66 -0.33 -2.74 -4.39
N LEU A 67 -1.02 -1.84 -5.10
CA LEU A 67 -0.75 -1.50 -6.51
C LEU A 67 0.18 -0.29 -6.67
N THR A 68 0.78 0.21 -5.59
CA THR A 68 1.64 1.39 -5.62
C THR A 68 2.87 1.22 -6.53
N LEU A 69 3.40 0.00 -6.63
CA LEU A 69 4.54 -0.36 -7.50
C LEU A 69 4.08 -1.24 -8.67
N ALA A 70 2.87 -1.03 -9.16
CA ALA A 70 2.34 -1.74 -10.33
C ALA A 70 2.59 -0.93 -11.61
N VAL A 71 3.03 -1.62 -12.65
CA VAL A 71 3.26 -1.07 -13.99
C VAL A 71 2.34 -1.78 -14.97
N LEU A 72 1.79 -1.02 -15.91
CA LEU A 72 1.01 -1.56 -17.01
C LEU A 72 1.91 -1.74 -18.24
N GLY A 73 2.02 -2.97 -18.71
CA GLY A 73 2.72 -3.31 -19.95
C GLY A 73 1.71 -3.57 -21.06
N LYS A 74 1.91 -2.95 -22.23
CA LYS A 74 1.14 -3.25 -23.43
C LYS A 74 2.02 -4.01 -24.43
N PHE A 75 1.55 -5.15 -24.91
CA PHE A 75 2.21 -5.92 -25.95
C PHE A 75 1.82 -5.44 -27.33
N SER A 76 2.81 -5.32 -28.21
CA SER A 76 2.59 -4.96 -29.62
C SER A 76 2.00 -6.11 -30.44
N TYR A 77 2.25 -7.36 -30.03
CA TYR A 77 1.90 -8.55 -30.80
C TYR A 77 1.11 -9.53 -29.94
N GLY A 78 0.01 -10.05 -30.51
CA GLY A 78 -0.64 -11.32 -30.20
C GLY A 78 -1.08 -11.61 -28.76
N LYS A 79 -2.06 -12.50 -28.65
CA LYS A 79 -2.45 -13.09 -27.36
C LYS A 79 -1.27 -13.87 -26.79
N THR A 80 -0.78 -13.43 -25.64
CA THR A 80 0.37 -14.06 -24.97
C THR A 80 -0.12 -14.94 -23.81
N VAL A 81 0.46 -16.13 -23.65
CA VAL A 81 0.09 -17.04 -22.58
C VAL A 81 0.65 -16.52 -21.25
N ILE A 82 -0.22 -16.25 -20.28
CA ILE A 82 0.16 -15.65 -18.99
C ILE A 82 1.23 -16.44 -18.24
N GLN A 83 1.25 -17.77 -18.37
CA GLN A 83 2.24 -18.62 -17.72
C GLN A 83 3.65 -18.40 -18.28
N GLU A 84 3.75 -18.20 -19.60
CA GLU A 84 5.01 -17.90 -20.25
C GLU A 84 5.49 -16.49 -19.91
N LEU A 85 4.58 -15.51 -19.86
CA LEU A 85 4.92 -14.15 -19.42
C LEU A 85 5.44 -14.10 -17.99
N ARG A 86 4.87 -14.90 -17.08
CA ARG A 86 5.34 -14.98 -15.68
C ARG A 86 6.77 -15.48 -15.57
N LYS A 87 7.22 -16.34 -16.49
CA LYS A 87 8.62 -16.81 -16.56
C LYS A 87 9.50 -15.80 -17.28
N ALA A 88 9.02 -15.25 -18.38
CA ALA A 88 9.79 -14.42 -19.30
C ALA A 88 10.06 -13.00 -18.76
N ILE A 89 9.06 -12.36 -18.12
CA ILE A 89 9.16 -10.96 -17.68
C ILE A 89 10.27 -10.76 -16.64
N PRO A 90 10.36 -11.55 -15.55
CA PRO A 90 11.44 -11.37 -14.57
C PRO A 90 12.84 -11.51 -15.19
N ILE A 91 13.01 -12.43 -16.13
CA ILE A 91 14.30 -12.73 -16.77
C ILE A 91 14.68 -11.61 -17.76
N HIS A 92 13.81 -11.32 -18.73
CA HIS A 92 14.12 -10.37 -19.82
C HIS A 92 14.07 -8.91 -19.38
N CYS A 93 13.29 -8.58 -18.35
CA CYS A 93 13.28 -7.25 -17.77
C CYS A 93 14.34 -7.09 -16.66
N GLU A 94 15.20 -8.09 -16.44
CA GLU A 94 16.31 -8.05 -15.47
C GLU A 94 15.84 -7.67 -14.06
N LEU A 95 14.67 -8.17 -13.65
CA LEU A 95 14.08 -7.83 -12.36
C LEU A 95 14.79 -8.59 -11.24
N LYS A 96 15.20 -7.88 -10.20
CA LYS A 96 15.92 -8.47 -9.06
C LYS A 96 14.96 -9.05 -8.02
N GLY A 97 13.81 -8.41 -7.83
CA GLY A 97 12.82 -8.76 -6.84
C GLY A 97 11.75 -9.72 -7.34
N ALA A 98 10.92 -10.20 -6.41
CA ALA A 98 9.74 -10.95 -6.75
C ALA A 98 8.75 -10.08 -7.54
N CYS A 99 8.22 -10.63 -8.62
CA CYS A 99 7.29 -9.97 -9.52
C CYS A 99 6.04 -10.81 -9.71
N LEU A 100 4.85 -10.19 -9.62
CA LEU A 100 3.59 -10.83 -9.96
C LEU A 100 3.05 -10.26 -11.27
N VAL A 101 2.71 -11.16 -12.20
CA VAL A 101 2.15 -10.79 -13.51
C VAL A 101 0.71 -11.28 -13.61
N GLY A 102 -0.19 -10.34 -13.89
CA GLY A 102 -1.60 -10.58 -14.20
C GLY A 102 -1.96 -10.08 -15.59
N LEU A 103 -2.95 -10.73 -16.21
CA LEU A 103 -3.52 -10.31 -17.49
C LEU A 103 -4.77 -9.48 -17.22
N ILE A 104 -4.87 -8.29 -17.82
CA ILE A 104 -6.09 -7.47 -17.79
C ILE A 104 -6.90 -7.72 -19.07
N GLU A 105 -6.21 -7.65 -20.21
CA GLU A 105 -6.74 -7.94 -21.54
C GLU A 105 -5.70 -8.76 -22.30
N ASP A 106 -6.06 -9.35 -23.45
CA ASP A 106 -5.18 -10.25 -24.22
C ASP A 106 -3.77 -9.67 -24.50
N ASN A 107 -3.66 -8.34 -24.62
CA ASN A 107 -2.41 -7.63 -24.91
C ASN A 107 -1.96 -6.68 -23.78
N ILE A 108 -2.67 -6.63 -22.65
CA ILE A 108 -2.39 -5.72 -21.55
C ILE A 108 -2.12 -6.52 -20.28
N VAL A 109 -0.93 -6.35 -19.71
CA VAL A 109 -0.52 -6.99 -18.47
C VAL A 109 -0.29 -6.00 -17.35
N LEU A 110 -0.69 -6.41 -16.15
CA LEU A 110 -0.35 -5.75 -14.91
C LEU A 110 0.85 -6.46 -14.28
N ILE A 111 1.93 -5.70 -14.07
CA ILE A 111 3.16 -6.18 -13.48
C ILE A 111 3.29 -5.52 -12.10
N ARG A 112 3.13 -6.29 -11.03
CA ARG A 112 3.29 -5.81 -9.66
C ARG A 112 4.67 -6.18 -9.13
N LEU A 113 5.41 -5.16 -8.72
CA LEU A 113 6.79 -5.30 -8.27
C LEU A 113 6.88 -5.20 -6.75
N SER A 114 7.89 -5.86 -6.20
CA SER A 114 8.16 -5.83 -4.75
C SER A 114 9.17 -4.75 -4.38
N LEU A 115 10.07 -4.38 -5.31
CA LEU A 115 11.16 -3.44 -5.08
C LEU A 115 10.95 -2.15 -5.87
N LEU A 116 11.31 -1.02 -5.26
CA LEU A 116 11.27 0.29 -5.94
C LEU A 116 12.30 0.38 -7.07
N GLU A 117 13.46 -0.26 -6.92
CA GLU A 117 14.51 -0.31 -7.94
C GLU A 117 13.99 -0.91 -9.26
N ASP A 118 13.30 -2.05 -9.17
CA ASP A 118 12.71 -2.73 -10.34
C ASP A 118 11.62 -1.86 -10.98
N TYR A 119 10.84 -1.14 -10.17
CA TYR A 119 9.81 -0.21 -10.66
C TYR A 119 10.43 0.93 -11.46
N VAL A 120 11.48 1.55 -10.93
CA VAL A 120 12.22 2.59 -11.65
C VAL A 120 12.90 2.03 -12.89
N HIS A 121 13.46 0.81 -12.82
CA HIS A 121 14.09 0.14 -13.95
C HIS A 121 13.11 -0.07 -15.11
N LEU A 122 11.92 -0.61 -14.82
CA LEU A 122 10.87 -0.82 -15.82
C LEU A 122 10.39 0.50 -16.45
N LEU A 123 10.30 1.58 -15.68
CA LEU A 123 9.90 2.88 -16.22
C LEU A 123 11.02 3.63 -16.94
N SER A 124 12.28 3.27 -16.70
CA SER A 124 13.44 3.92 -17.31
C SER A 124 13.61 3.58 -18.80
N LYS A 125 13.10 2.42 -19.23
CA LYS A 125 13.16 1.97 -20.62
C LYS A 125 11.76 2.09 -21.25
N PRO A 126 11.65 2.62 -22.48
CA PRO A 126 10.36 2.79 -23.14
C PRO A 126 9.73 1.47 -23.61
N ALA A 127 10.55 0.44 -23.85
CA ALA A 127 10.11 -0.86 -24.31
C ALA A 127 11.07 -1.97 -23.88
N PHE A 128 10.54 -3.17 -23.71
CA PHE A 128 11.29 -4.39 -23.46
C PHE A 128 10.94 -5.42 -24.52
N TYR A 129 11.90 -6.26 -24.88
CA TYR A 129 11.72 -7.33 -25.86
C TYR A 129 11.74 -8.67 -25.13
N LEU A 130 10.62 -9.39 -25.20
CA LEU A 130 10.51 -10.71 -24.60
C LEU A 130 10.72 -11.77 -25.68
N LYS A 131 11.61 -12.73 -25.42
CA LYS A 131 11.68 -13.97 -26.19
C LYS A 131 10.89 -15.02 -25.45
N VAL A 132 9.75 -15.40 -26.01
CA VAL A 132 8.91 -16.51 -25.49
C VAL A 132 9.00 -17.65 -26.50
N GLN A 133 9.48 -18.81 -26.07
CA GLN A 133 9.37 -20.03 -26.86
C GLN A 133 7.90 -20.46 -26.83
N SER A 134 7.20 -20.24 -27.93
CA SER A 134 5.93 -20.92 -28.16
C SER A 134 6.28 -22.34 -28.58
N GLU A 135 6.14 -23.34 -27.69
CA GLU A 135 6.04 -24.71 -28.16
C GLU A 135 4.78 -24.78 -29.05
N MET A 136 5.00 -25.11 -30.32
CA MET A 136 3.93 -25.44 -31.29
C MET A 136 3.54 -26.90 -31.13
#